data_AF-A0A7Z9SC73-F1
#
_entry.id   AF-A0A7Z9SC73-F1
#
_cell.length_a   1.000
_cell.length_b   1.000
_cell.length_c   1.000
_cell.angle_alpha   90.00
_cell.angle_beta   90.00
_cell.angle_gamma   90.00
#
_symmetry.space_group_name_H-M   'P 1'
#
loop_
_entity.id
_entity.type
_entity.pdbx_description
1 polymer ?
#
loop_
_entity_poly.entity_id
_entity_poly.type
_entity_poly.pdbx_seq_one_letter_code
_entity_poly.pdbx_strand_id
1 'polypeptide(L)'
;MSLGQWLNSLSAVDHGILLVIFLVGVYFSYTTLEALIEFYDTKKKYSKFRVHFRVTPAALIILGFIYSLLIHQILRAMFDFIP
;
A
#
# COMPACT_ATOMS: atom_id res chain seq x y z
N MET A 1 -11.29 -13.75 -19.00
CA MET A 1 -11.83 -12.38 -18.86
C MET A 1 -10.68 -11.39 -18.94
N SER A 2 -10.87 -10.24 -19.59
CA SER A 2 -9.90 -9.13 -19.47
C SER A 2 -10.03 -8.44 -18.10
N LEU A 3 -9.01 -7.70 -17.68
CA LEU A 3 -9.01 -7.00 -16.38
C LEU A 3 -10.19 -6.02 -16.25
N GLY A 4 -10.51 -5.29 -17.32
CA GLY A 4 -11.66 -4.38 -17.34
C GLY A 4 -13.00 -5.10 -17.30
N GLN A 5 -13.12 -6.28 -17.93
CA GLN A 5 -14.33 -7.11 -17.82
C GLN A 5 -14.49 -7.68 -16.42
N TRP A 6 -13.39 -8.14 -15.81
CA TRP A 6 -13.39 -8.60 -14.42
C TRP A 6 -13.81 -7.48 -13.47
N LEU A 7 -13.25 -6.28 -13.64
CA LEU A 7 -13.58 -5.13 -12.81
C LEU A 7 -15.08 -4.78 -12.90
N ASN A 8 -15.62 -4.69 -14.12
CA ASN A 8 -17.04 -4.40 -14.33
C ASN A 8 -17.99 -5.52 -13.88
N SER A 9 -17.49 -6.74 -13.68
CA SER A 9 -18.33 -7.87 -13.22
C SER A 9 -18.55 -7.90 -11.70
N LEU A 10 -17.79 -7.10 -10.94
CA LEU A 10 -17.86 -7.03 -9.48
C LEU A 10 -19.10 -6.25 -9.02
N SER A 11 -19.69 -6.66 -7.90
CA SER A 11 -20.79 -5.91 -7.28
C SER A 11 -20.30 -4.58 -6.69
N ALA A 12 -21.22 -3.68 -6.35
CA ALA A 12 -20.88 -2.42 -5.67
C ALA A 12 -20.20 -2.66 -4.30
N VAL A 13 -20.59 -3.74 -3.61
CA VAL A 13 -19.99 -4.13 -2.33
C VAL A 13 -18.54 -4.57 -2.53
N ASP A 14 -18.27 -5.38 -3.56
CA ASP A 14 -16.93 -5.86 -3.85
C ASP A 14 -15.97 -4.71 -4.20
N HIS A 15 -16.46 -3.73 -4.97
CA HIS A 15 -15.71 -2.50 -5.24
C HIS A 15 -15.40 -1.71 -3.96
N GLY A 16 -16.38 -1.63 -3.04
CA GLY A 16 -16.19 -1.00 -1.74
C GLY A 16 -15.09 -1.69 -0.92
N ILE A 17 -15.10 -3.02 -0.87
CA ILE A 17 -14.09 -3.82 -0.17
C ILE A 17 -12.70 -3.58 -0.79
N LEU A 18 -12.58 -3.61 -2.12
CA LEU A 18 -11.32 -3.34 -2.82
C LEU A 18 -10.79 -1.93 -2.51
N LEU A 19 -11.68 -0.94 -2.47
CA LEU A 19 -11.31 0.43 -2.11
C LEU A 19 -10.79 0.52 -0.67
N VAL A 20 -11.45 -0.14 0.28
CA VAL A 20 -11.00 -0.18 1.69
C VAL A 20 -9.63 -0.85 1.80
N ILE A 21 -9.42 -2.00 1.14
CA ILE A 21 -8.11 -2.68 1.12
C ILE A 21 -7.04 -1.75 0.54
N PHE A 22 -7.36 -1.04 -0.54
CA PHE A 22 -6.44 -0.10 -1.15
C PHE A 22 -6.08 1.07 -0.23
N LEU A 23 -7.06 1.67 0.47
CA LEU A 23 -6.81 2.74 1.43
C LEU A 23 -5.94 2.26 2.61
N VAL A 24 -6.19 1.06 3.12
CA VAL A 24 -5.34 0.45 4.16
C VAL A 24 -3.92 0.21 3.64
N GLY A 25 -3.78 -0.27 2.40
CA GLY A 25 -2.49 -0.43 1.75
C GLY A 25 -1.74 0.90 1.57
N VAL A 26 -2.43 1.98 1.19
CA VAL A 26 -1.87 3.34 1.09
C VAL A 26 -1.43 3.86 2.45
N TYR A 27 -2.18 3.60 3.53
CA TYR A 27 -1.78 3.97 4.88
C TYR A 27 -0.47 3.29 5.31
N PHE A 28 -0.35 1.97 5.06
CA PHE A 28 0.91 1.25 5.31
C PHE A 28 2.05 1.78 4.44
N SER A 29 1.78 2.06 3.16
CA SER A 29 2.75 2.65 2.24
C SER A 29 3.30 3.99 2.75
N TYR A 30 2.42 4.88 3.21
CA TYR A 30 2.82 6.15 3.81
C TYR A 30 3.72 5.95 5.02
N THR A 31 3.30 5.11 5.95
CA THR A 31 4.04 4.81 7.18
C THR A 31 5.43 4.24 6.88
N THR A 32 5.53 3.31 5.91
CA THR A 32 6.80 2.71 5.50
C THR A 32 7.72 3.72 4.84
N LEU A 33 7.20 4.59 3.97
CA LEU A 33 8.01 5.62 3.31
C LEU A 33 8.49 6.66 4.31
N GLU A 34 7.64 7.08 5.24
CA GLU A 34 8.01 8.01 6.32
C GLU A 34 9.09 7.41 7.23
N ALA A 35 8.92 6.14 7.65
CA ALA A 35 9.92 5.43 8.44
C ALA A 35 11.26 5.29 7.71
N LEU A 36 11.24 5.07 6.38
CA LEU A 36 12.44 4.97 5.56
C LEU A 36 13.17 6.32 5.46
N ILE A 37 12.42 7.42 5.32
CA ILE A 37 12.97 8.77 5.36
C ILE A 37 13.61 9.01 6.73
N GLU A 38 12.87 8.80 7.82
CA GLU A 38 13.37 9.02 9.18
C GLU A 38 14.61 8.17 9.51
N PHE A 39 14.65 6.93 9.00
CA PHE A 39 15.82 6.08 9.13
C PHE A 39 17.05 6.67 8.43
N TYR A 40 16.88 7.17 7.19
CA TYR A 40 17.94 7.87 6.47
C TYR A 40 18.36 9.16 7.20
N ASP A 41 17.40 9.86 7.80
CA ASP A 41 17.58 11.07 8.60
C ASP A 41 18.47 10.84 9.81
N THR A 42 18.12 9.82 10.58
CA THR A 42 18.87 9.36 11.74
C THR A 42 20.28 8.94 11.34
N LYS A 43 20.44 8.17 10.26
CA LYS A 43 21.77 7.72 9.78
C LYS A 43 22.67 8.87 9.34
N LYS A 44 22.10 9.95 8.82
CA LYS A 44 22.82 11.17 8.45
C LYS A 44 22.94 12.18 9.59
N LYS A 45 22.51 11.83 10.81
CA LYS A 45 22.51 12.68 12.00
C LYS A 45 21.89 14.05 11.75
N TYR A 46 20.84 14.11 10.92
CA TYR A 46 20.20 15.35 10.50
C TYR A 46 21.16 16.43 9.96
N SER A 47 22.27 16.02 9.33
CA SER A 47 23.26 16.92 8.74
C SER A 47 22.63 17.93 7.77
N LYS A 48 23.06 19.19 7.82
CA LYS A 48 22.54 20.26 6.93
C LYS A 48 22.77 19.99 5.44
N PHE A 49 23.69 19.09 5.09
CA PHE A 49 24.03 18.72 3.70
C PHE A 49 23.32 17.46 3.19
N ARG A 50 22.32 16.95 3.93
CA ARG A 50 21.57 15.76 3.53
C ARG A 50 20.50 16.06 2.48
N VAL A 51 20.18 15.05 1.67
CA VAL A 51 19.05 15.12 0.74
C VAL A 51 17.75 15.07 1.53
N HIS A 52 16.84 16.03 1.30
CA HIS A 52 15.50 16.02 1.88
C HIS A 52 14.57 15.19 1.00
N PHE A 53 14.37 13.93 1.41
CA PHE A 53 13.41 13.06 0.74
C PHE A 53 11.97 13.45 1.14
N ARG A 54 11.05 13.32 0.19
CA ARG A 54 9.62 13.53 0.41
C ARG A 54 8.86 12.34 -0.15
N VAL A 55 7.75 12.01 0.47
CA VAL A 55 6.83 10.99 -0.05
C VAL A 55 6.23 11.52 -1.35
N THR A 56 6.62 10.93 -2.48
CA THR A 56 6.06 11.29 -3.78
C THR A 56 4.74 10.56 -4.02
N PRO A 57 3.76 11.17 -4.72
CA PRO A 57 2.49 10.51 -5.01
C PRO A 57 2.66 9.17 -5.74
N ALA A 58 3.61 9.10 -6.68
CA ALA A 58 3.91 7.88 -7.40
C ALA A 58 4.42 6.76 -6.47
N ALA A 59 5.39 7.04 -5.60
CA ALA A 59 5.90 6.06 -4.66
C ALA A 59 4.82 5.58 -3.68
N LEU A 60 4.00 6.52 -3.19
CA LEU A 60 2.88 6.21 -2.29
C LEU A 60 1.89 5.24 -2.92
N ILE A 61 1.46 5.51 -4.17
CA ILE A 61 0.48 4.69 -4.89
C ILE A 61 1.07 3.33 -5.26
N ILE A 62 2.30 3.28 -5.79
CA ILE A 62 2.96 2.04 -6.20
C ILE A 62 3.12 1.11 -4.99
N LEU A 63 3.66 1.62 -3.89
CA LEU A 63 3.86 0.82 -2.69
C LEU A 63 2.52 0.48 -2.01
N GLY A 64 1.53 1.38 -2.09
CA GLY A 64 0.17 1.12 -1.60
C GLY A 64 -0.50 -0.02 -2.36
N PHE A 65 -0.33 -0.09 -3.68
CA PHE A 65 -0.79 -1.20 -4.50
C PHE A 65 -0.12 -2.52 -4.11
N ILE A 66 1.19 -2.52 -3.88
CA ILE A 66 1.93 -3.72 -3.40
C ILE A 66 1.36 -4.18 -2.05
N TYR A 67 1.19 -3.28 -1.09
CA TYR A 67 0.59 -3.62 0.21
C TYR A 67 -0.84 -4.16 0.06
N SER A 68 -1.62 -3.61 -0.86
CA SER A 68 -2.99 -4.08 -1.14
C SER A 68 -3.00 -5.54 -1.61
N LEU A 69 -2.06 -5.93 -2.49
CA LEU A 69 -1.89 -7.31 -2.93
C LEU A 69 -1.51 -8.24 -1.77
N LEU A 70 -0.58 -7.80 -0.91
CA LEU A 70 -0.17 -8.58 0.27
C LEU A 70 -1.32 -8.77 1.26
N ILE A 71 -2.07 -7.70 1.56
CA ILE A 71 -3.23 -7.75 2.43
C ILE A 71 -4.27 -8.72 1.87
N HIS A 72 -4.54 -8.64 0.56
CA HIS A 72 -5.47 -9.56 -0.08
C HIS A 72 -5.03 -11.02 0.03
N GLN A 73 -3.74 -11.31 -0.17
CA GLN A 73 -3.19 -12.67 0.00
C GLN A 73 -3.30 -13.16 1.44
N ILE A 74 -3.00 -12.31 2.42
CA ILE A 74 -3.12 -12.64 3.85
C ILE A 74 -4.57 -12.93 4.21
N LEU A 75 -5.51 -12.05 3.82
CA LEU A 75 -6.93 -12.24 4.06
C LEU A 75 -7.42 -13.55 3.45
N ARG A 76 -7.04 -13.84 2.19
CA ARG A 76 -7.38 -15.09 1.53
C ARG A 76 -6.86 -16.31 2.31
N ALA A 77 -5.59 -16.29 2.72
CA ALA A 77 -5.01 -17.36 3.52
C ALA A 77 -5.71 -17.53 4.88
N MET A 78 -6.12 -16.43 5.52
CA MET A 78 -6.86 -16.46 6.78
C MET A 78 -8.25 -17.09 6.63
N PHE A 79 -8.98 -16.74 5.55
CA PHE A 79 -10.31 -17.29 5.29
C PHE A 79 -10.27 -18.74 4.79
N ASP A 80 -9.27 -19.10 3.99
CA ASP A 80 -9.05 -20.49 3.55
C ASP A 80 -8.68 -21.42 4.74
N PHE A 81 -8.15 -20.85 5.84
CA PHE A 81 -7.80 -21.60 7.06
C PHE A 81 -8.98 -21.77 8.04
N ILE A 82 -10.06 -20.99 7.91
CA ILE A 82 -11.25 -21.12 8.75
C ILE A 82 -12.16 -22.17 8.08
N PRO A 83 -12.37 -23.35 8.71
CA PRO A 83 -13.16 -24.44 8.13
C PRO A 83 -14.65 -24.12 8.03
#